data_AF-A0A840QLI5-F1
#
_entry.id   AF-A0A840QLI5-F1
#
_cell.length_a   1.000
_cell.length_b   1.000
_cell.length_c   1.000
_cell.angle_alpha   90.00
_cell.angle_beta   90.00
_cell.angle_gamma   90.00
#
_symmetry.space_group_name_H-M   'P 1'
#
loop_
_entity.id
_entity.type
_entity.pdbx_description
1 polymer ?
#
loop_
_entity_poly.entity_id
_entity_poly.type
_entity_poly.pdbx_seq_one_letter_code
_entity_poly.pdbx_strand_id
1 'polypeptide(L)' 'MTGCIVCKTCDQVIAHYESEKVAKLYAACCDHCQNETNSN' A
#
# COMPACT_ATOMS: atom_id res chain seq x y z
N MET A 1 -5.02 14.98 10.38
CA MET A 1 -3.80 14.15 10.18
C MET A 1 -3.94 13.47 8.82
N THR A 2 -2.85 13.13 8.16
CA THR A 2 -2.88 12.40 6.89
C THR A 2 -2.41 10.97 7.13
N GLY A 3 -3.22 10.01 6.69
CA GLY A 3 -2.87 8.60 6.67
C GLY A 3 -2.24 8.17 5.34
N CYS A 4 -1.62 7.01 5.33
CA CYS A 4 -1.06 6.41 4.13
C CYS A 4 -1.44 4.93 3.99
N ILE A 5 -1.60 4.48 2.75
CA ILE A 5 -1.79 3.09 2.39
C ILE A 5 -0.42 2.56 1.99
N VAL A 6 0.02 1.49 2.64
CA VAL A 6 1.30 0.83 2.41
C VAL A 6 1.09 -0.61 1.95
N CYS A 7 1.96 -1.10 1.08
CA CYS A 7 1.96 -2.49 0.66
C CYS A 7 2.45 -3.37 1.82
N LYS A 8 1.69 -4.39 2.21
CA LYS A 8 2.12 -5.32 3.27
C LYS A 8 3.33 -6.19 2.90
N THR A 9 3.68 -6.24 1.62
CA THR A 9 4.70 -7.13 1.06
C THR A 9 6.05 -6.45 0.89
N CYS A 10 6.08 -5.23 0.37
CA CYS A 10 7.30 -4.47 0.09
C CYS A 10 7.43 -3.17 0.90
N ASP A 11 6.48 -2.91 1.81
CA ASP A 11 6.40 -1.70 2.64
C ASP A 11 6.31 -0.38 1.86
N GLN A 12 6.06 -0.44 0.55
CA GLN A 12 6.01 0.74 -0.29
C GLN A 12 4.71 1.53 -0.08
N VAL A 13 4.80 2.85 -0.03
CA VAL A 13 3.64 3.73 0.06
C VAL A 13 2.91 3.76 -1.28
N ILE A 14 1.66 3.34 -1.27
CA ILE A 14 0.79 3.26 -2.45
C ILE A 14 0.04 4.57 -2.62
N ALA A 15 -0.53 5.12 -1.55
CA ALA A 15 -1.32 6.34 -1.60
C ALA A 15 -1.36 7.06 -0.23
N HIS A 16 -1.70 8.34 -0.27
CA HIS A 16 -1.99 9.15 0.91
C HIS A 16 -3.49 9.49 0.94
N TYR A 17 -4.07 9.56 2.14
CA TYR A 17 -5.48 9.92 2.34
C TYR A 17 -5.62 10.74 3.63
N GLU A 18 -6.68 11.54 3.73
CA GLU A 18 -6.97 12.24 4.98
C GLU A 18 -7.60 11.27 5.99
N SER A 19 -7.02 11.19 7.18
CA SER A 19 -7.55 10.34 8.24
C SER A 19 -7.43 11.01 9.60
N GLU A 20 -8.53 10.92 10.34
CA GLU A 20 -8.58 11.43 11.70
C GLU A 20 -8.17 10.38 12.73
N LYS A 21 -8.22 9.08 12.39
CA LYS A 21 -8.03 7.98 13.36
C LYS A 21 -7.01 6.92 12.95
N VAL A 22 -6.85 6.64 11.66
CA VAL A 22 -5.96 5.56 11.19
C VAL A 22 -4.89 6.16 10.29
N ALA A 23 -3.65 6.16 10.76
CA ALA A 23 -2.54 6.74 10.01
C ALA A 23 -1.92 5.79 8.98
N LYS A 24 -2.09 4.47 9.13
CA LYS A 24 -1.51 3.47 8.22
C LYS A 24 -2.52 2.36 7.92
N LEU A 25 -2.76 2.12 6.64
CA LEU A 25 -3.53 0.98 6.13
C LEU A 25 -2.59 0.07 5.33
N TYR A 26 -2.75 -1.24 5.48
CA TYR A 26 -1.95 -2.23 4.75
C TYR A 26 -2.75 -2.86 3.61
N ALA A 27 -2.33 -2.63 2.37
CA ALA A 27 -2.89 -3.28 1.20
C ALA A 27 -2.23 -4.65 0.97
N ALA A 28 -2.99 -5.58 0.38
CA ALA A 28 -2.52 -6.96 0.20
C ALA A 28 -1.37 -7.09 -0.81
N CYS A 29 -1.36 -6.29 -1.87
CA CYS A 29 -0.33 -6.28 -2.90
C CYS A 29 -0.42 -4.95 -3.65
N CYS A 30 0.71 -4.32 -3.98
CA CYS A 30 0.77 -3.17 -4.89
C CYS A 30 1.07 -3.63 -6.31
N ASP A 31 0.85 -2.78 -7.33
CA ASP A 31 1.17 -3.09 -8.74
C ASP A 31 2.60 -3.62 -8.92
N HIS A 32 3.55 -3.07 -8.15
CA HIS A 32 4.94 -3.48 -8.15
C HIS A 32 5.14 -4.96 -7.73
N CYS A 33 4.32 -5.45 -6.80
CA CYS A 33 4.35 -6.84 -6.36
C CYS A 33 3.44 -7.75 -7.21
N GLN A 34 2.39 -7.19 -7.82
CA GLN A 34 1.55 -7.94 -8.77
C GLN A 34 2.30 -8.27 -10.07
N ASN A 35 3.20 -7.39 -10.51
CA ASN A 35 4.01 -7.62 -11.71
C ASN A 35 4.98 -8.81 -11.58
N GLU A 36 5.45 -9.10 -10.36
CA GLU A 36 6.31 -10.26 -10.08
C GLU A 36 5.55 -11.61 -10.17
N THR A 37 4.22 -11.58 -10.15
CA THR A 37 3.38 -12.81 -10.22
C THR A 37 2.90 -13.12 -11.64
N ASN A 38 3.08 -12.20 -12.60
CA ASN A 38 2.62 -12.34 -13.99
C ASN A 38 3.77 -12.19 -14.99
N SER A 39 4.81 -13.01 -14.84
CA SER A 39 5.73 -13.36 -15.93
C SER A 39 5.61 -14.87 -16.17
N ASN A 40 4.66 -15.23 -17.02
CA ASN A 40 4.50 -16.58 -17.59
C ASN A 40 4.67 -16.51 -19.11
#